data_AF-A0A956HYX7-F1
#
_entry.id   AF-A0A956HYX7-F1
#
_cell.length_a   1.000
_cell.length_b   1.000
_cell.length_c   1.000
_cell.angle_alpha   90.00
_cell.angle_beta   90.00
_cell.angle_gamma   90.00
#
_symmetry.space_group_name_H-M   'P 1'
#
loop_
_entity.id
_entity.type
_entity.pdbx_description
1 polymer ?
#
loop_
_entity_poly.entity_id
_entity_poly.type
_entity_poly.pdbx_seq_one_letter_code
_entity_poly.pdbx_strand_id
1 'polypeptide(L)'
;MAPPAASVPPAPATPRGLSAEDVARKRKITARQLAAAAGRNLAQDSSRGPLSAPPRRVTSADGMDPADEERRQAMLKDLARSLKHVAAHTGGVDRAQAHFEDAKRAEARGDLLGATNALRLAVAISPERMDVQEAYARVSHALLTKNADQYEADAKSAEEGSSWQEAALAWSKVCEGRPDDFNAHIRAAENAIRGGLPLSDAKRFAQRAVDLDENSALALRVLGEVFVSAGMKVNARKSLEAAAKLDPKDEAIKNLLKKLK
;
A
#
# COMPACT_ATOMS: atom_id res chain seq x y z
N MET A 1 40.98 -5.14 -52.07
CA MET A 1 40.10 -4.09 -51.51
C MET A 1 39.42 -4.69 -50.29
N ALA A 2 39.86 -4.29 -49.10
CA ALA A 2 39.29 -4.73 -47.81
C ALA A 2 38.27 -3.68 -47.32
N PRO A 3 37.13 -4.06 -46.73
CA PRO A 3 36.20 -3.11 -46.14
C PRO A 3 36.68 -2.61 -44.75
N PRO A 4 36.30 -1.40 -44.33
CA PRO A 4 36.81 -0.74 -43.13
C PRO A 4 36.12 -1.25 -41.84
N ALA A 5 36.91 -1.30 -40.77
CA ALA A 5 36.52 -1.70 -39.43
C ALA A 5 35.49 -0.74 -38.81
N ALA A 6 34.38 -1.29 -38.33
CA ALA A 6 33.36 -0.56 -37.58
C ALA A 6 33.84 -0.32 -36.14
N SER A 7 33.81 0.95 -35.73
CA SER A 7 34.14 1.42 -34.38
C SER A 7 33.10 0.96 -33.35
N VAL A 8 33.57 0.34 -32.27
CA VAL A 8 32.77 -0.08 -31.11
C VAL A 8 32.48 1.15 -30.22
N PRO A 9 31.23 1.42 -29.82
CA PRO A 9 30.91 2.48 -28.86
C PRO A 9 31.26 2.07 -27.40
N PRO A 10 31.69 3.00 -26.53
CA PRO A 10 32.02 2.70 -25.14
C PRO A 10 30.76 2.43 -24.28
N ALA A 11 30.91 1.51 -23.33
CA ALA A 11 29.86 1.05 -22.42
C ALA A 11 29.26 2.16 -21.53
N PRO A 12 27.97 2.05 -21.14
CA PRO A 12 27.32 3.01 -20.24
C PRO A 12 27.86 2.89 -18.81
N ALA A 13 28.20 4.03 -18.23
CA ALA A 13 28.66 4.16 -16.85
C ALA A 13 27.55 3.80 -15.86
N THR A 14 27.87 2.94 -14.90
CA THR A 14 27.04 2.58 -13.76
C THR A 14 26.77 3.81 -12.86
N PRO A 15 25.54 4.00 -12.34
CA PRO A 15 25.28 5.07 -11.38
C PRO A 15 25.95 4.72 -10.05
N ARG A 16 26.98 5.49 -9.68
CA ARG A 16 27.62 5.43 -8.36
C ARG A 16 26.57 5.70 -7.28
N GLY A 17 26.29 4.69 -6.46
CA GLY A 17 25.51 4.85 -5.23
C GLY A 17 26.17 5.90 -4.32
N LEU A 18 25.33 6.72 -3.68
CA LEU A 18 25.75 7.72 -2.71
C LEU A 18 26.63 7.06 -1.63
N SER A 19 27.86 7.55 -1.47
CA SER A 19 28.82 6.99 -0.53
C SER A 19 28.36 7.21 0.91
N ALA A 20 28.72 6.32 1.83
CA ALA A 20 28.39 6.43 3.25
C ALA A 20 28.85 7.78 3.87
N GLU A 21 29.88 8.41 3.28
CA GLU A 21 30.38 9.72 3.68
C GLU A 21 29.42 10.86 3.36
N ASP A 22 28.67 10.77 2.26
CA ASP A 22 27.69 11.79 1.84
C ASP A 22 26.45 11.77 2.75
N VAL A 23 26.06 10.58 3.21
CA VAL A 23 24.97 10.39 4.18
C VAL A 23 25.38 10.93 5.56
N ALA A 24 26.64 10.73 5.96
CA ALA A 24 27.16 11.27 7.22
C ALA A 24 27.27 12.81 7.21
N ARG A 25 27.65 13.41 6.08
CA ARG A 25 27.68 14.88 5.93
C ARG A 25 26.28 15.49 6.00
N LYS A 26 25.28 14.88 5.36
CA LYS A 26 23.89 15.34 5.43
C LYS A 26 23.34 15.28 6.87
N ARG A 27 23.62 14.21 7.62
CA ARG A 27 23.19 14.07 9.03
C ARG A 27 23.82 15.11 9.96
N LYS A 28 25.08 15.51 9.74
CA LYS A 28 25.73 16.57 10.52
C LYS A 28 25.13 17.95 10.25
N ILE A 29 24.73 18.24 9.01
CA ILE A 29 24.11 19.52 8.64
C ILE A 29 22.72 19.63 9.28
N THR A 30 21.91 18.57 9.23
CA THR A 30 20.58 18.56 9.85
C THR A 30 20.64 18.64 11.37
N ALA A 31 21.63 18.01 12.01
CA ALA A 31 21.84 18.12 13.46
C ALA A 31 22.22 19.56 13.89
N ARG A 32 23.02 20.26 13.07
CA ARG A 32 23.41 21.65 13.35
C ARG A 32 22.26 22.65 13.14
N GLN A 33 21.35 22.37 12.20
CA GLN A 33 20.15 23.17 11.97
C GLN A 33 19.12 23.00 13.10
N LEU A 34 18.97 21.79 13.64
CA LEU A 34 18.09 21.53 14.79
C LEU A 34 18.62 22.17 16.09
N ALA A 35 19.92 22.18 16.31
CA ALA A 35 20.52 22.86 17.48
C ALA A 35 20.35 24.40 17.43
N ALA A 36 20.40 25.00 16.23
CA ALA A 36 20.20 26.44 16.04
C ALA A 36 18.73 26.90 16.15
N ALA A 37 17.78 25.97 16.08
CA ALA A 37 16.36 26.22 16.30
C ALA A 37 15.97 26.11 17.78
N ALA A 38 16.63 25.23 18.54
CA ALA A 38 16.40 25.06 19.98
C ALA A 38 16.95 26.22 20.83
N GLY A 39 17.96 26.95 20.36
CA GLY A 39 18.59 28.05 21.09
C GLY A 39 17.91 29.42 20.98
N ARG A 40 16.80 29.57 20.24
CA ARG A 40 16.20 30.89 19.93
C ARG A 40 14.94 31.25 20.73
N ASN A 41 14.44 30.39 21.62
CA ASN A 41 13.20 30.62 22.37
C ASN A 41 13.37 30.90 23.88
N LEU A 42 14.56 31.34 24.33
CA LEU A 42 14.85 31.57 25.75
C LEU A 42 15.31 33.00 26.08
N ALA A 43 15.04 33.97 25.21
CA ALA A 43 15.40 35.37 25.45
C ALA A 43 14.24 36.31 25.15
N GLN A 44 13.17 36.23 25.95
CA GLN A 44 12.36 37.40 26.28
C GLN A 44 11.48 37.11 27.49
N ASP A 45 11.57 38.02 28.45
CA ASP A 45 10.66 38.27 29.56
C ASP A 45 10.91 37.51 30.89
N SER A 46 11.75 38.11 31.75
CA SER A 46 11.70 37.91 33.20
C SER A 46 12.29 39.14 33.90
N SER A 47 11.49 40.20 33.98
CA SER A 47 11.66 41.23 35.01
C SER A 47 10.44 41.21 35.93
N ARG A 48 10.59 40.60 37.12
CA ARG A 48 9.97 40.98 38.42
C ARG A 48 10.15 39.85 39.44
N GLY A 49 10.47 40.26 40.67
CA GLY A 49 11.03 39.42 41.73
C GLY A 49 10.05 38.45 42.41
N PRO A 50 10.53 37.68 43.39
CA PRO A 50 9.71 36.74 44.14
C PRO A 50 9.08 37.42 45.38
N LEU A 51 7.91 36.94 45.81
CA LEU A 51 7.57 36.74 47.23
C LEU A 51 6.21 35.98 47.38
N SER A 52 6.29 34.83 48.07
CA SER A 52 5.29 34.16 48.95
C SER A 52 3.86 33.83 48.48
N ALA A 53 3.55 32.53 48.39
CA ALA A 53 2.59 31.78 49.24
C ALA A 53 2.11 30.45 48.56
N PRO A 54 1.82 29.36 49.31
CA PRO A 54 1.37 28.09 48.73
C PRO A 54 -0.13 28.05 48.39
N PRO A 55 -0.60 27.18 47.48
CA PRO A 55 -1.97 27.19 46.97
C PRO A 55 -2.95 26.50 47.93
N ARG A 56 -4.12 27.12 48.12
CA ARG A 56 -5.29 26.49 48.74
C ARG A 56 -5.94 25.53 47.74
N ARG A 57 -6.14 24.28 48.17
CA ARG A 57 -7.10 23.34 47.56
C ARG A 57 -8.50 23.94 47.59
N VAL A 58 -9.17 23.97 46.46
CA VAL A 58 -10.63 24.04 46.40
C VAL A 58 -11.12 22.77 45.73
N THR A 59 -11.99 22.10 46.47
CA THR A 59 -12.67 20.85 46.15
C THR A 59 -13.77 21.05 45.11
N SER A 60 -14.13 19.93 44.50
CA SER A 60 -15.11 19.70 43.45
C SER A 60 -16.50 20.33 43.62
N ALA A 61 -17.10 20.60 42.45
CA ALA A 61 -18.49 20.37 42.05
C ALA A 61 -19.61 21.05 42.85
N ASP A 62 -20.19 22.11 42.27
CA ASP A 62 -21.62 22.41 42.37
C ASP A 62 -22.07 23.34 41.22
N GLY A 63 -23.22 23.02 40.62
CA GLY A 63 -24.07 23.83 39.73
C GLY A 63 -23.39 24.74 38.70
N MET A 64 -23.11 24.23 37.50
CA MET A 64 -22.80 25.11 36.36
C MET A 64 -24.10 25.79 35.91
N ASP A 65 -24.20 27.11 36.03
CA ASP A 65 -25.33 27.89 35.55
C ASP A 65 -25.53 27.62 34.03
N PRO A 66 -26.78 27.43 33.54
CA PRO A 66 -27.03 27.17 32.12
C PRO A 66 -26.47 28.28 31.23
N ALA A 67 -26.40 29.52 31.73
CA ALA A 67 -25.78 30.64 31.06
C ALA A 67 -24.24 30.53 30.96
N ASP A 68 -23.56 29.88 31.91
CA ASP A 68 -22.13 29.65 31.87
C ASP A 68 -21.76 28.48 30.96
N GLU A 69 -22.63 27.46 30.89
CA GLU A 69 -22.51 26.38 29.92
C GLU A 69 -22.69 26.91 28.48
N GLU A 70 -23.64 27.82 28.26
CA GLU A 70 -23.87 28.45 26.96
C GLU A 70 -22.69 29.36 26.54
N ARG A 71 -22.12 30.12 27.48
CA ARG A 71 -20.89 30.90 27.25
C ARG A 71 -19.69 30.01 26.95
N ARG A 72 -19.54 28.90 27.67
CA ARG A 72 -18.47 27.92 27.43
C ARG A 72 -18.62 27.27 26.06
N GLN A 73 -19.83 26.91 25.66
CA GLN A 73 -20.11 26.38 24.32
C GLN A 73 -19.88 27.41 23.21
N ALA A 74 -20.21 28.69 23.45
CA ALA A 74 -19.89 29.77 22.52
C ALA A 74 -18.38 29.94 22.35
N MET A 75 -17.63 29.95 23.46
CA MET A 75 -16.16 30.02 23.43
C MET A 75 -15.52 28.80 22.76
N LEU A 76 -16.05 27.60 22.98
CA LEU A 76 -15.58 26.38 22.30
C LEU A 76 -15.86 26.42 20.80
N LYS A 77 -17.02 26.95 20.38
CA LYS A 77 -17.36 27.15 18.96
C LYS A 77 -16.48 28.20 18.29
N ASP A 78 -16.17 29.29 18.99
CA ASP A 78 -15.29 30.34 18.48
C ASP A 78 -13.82 29.87 18.42
N LEU A 79 -13.37 29.09 19.41
CA LEU A 79 -12.07 28.41 19.37
C LEU A 79 -12.01 27.39 18.23
N ALA A 80 -13.07 26.61 18.01
CA ALA A 80 -13.13 25.68 16.89
C ALA A 80 -13.10 26.41 15.53
N ARG A 81 -13.77 27.57 15.41
CA ARG A 81 -13.70 28.43 14.21
C ARG A 81 -12.30 29.01 14.02
N SER A 82 -11.63 29.49 15.06
CA SER A 82 -10.28 30.04 14.96
C SER A 82 -9.25 28.97 14.62
N LEU A 83 -9.34 27.79 15.25
CA LEU A 83 -8.49 26.64 14.92
C LEU A 83 -8.73 26.15 13.49
N LYS A 84 -9.98 26.13 13.01
CA LYS A 84 -10.29 25.82 11.61
C LYS A 84 -9.69 26.85 10.64
N HIS A 85 -9.73 28.13 11.00
CA HIS A 85 -9.15 29.21 10.21
C HIS A 85 -7.62 29.13 10.15
N VAL A 86 -6.98 28.79 11.28
CA VAL A 86 -5.54 28.54 11.36
C VAL A 86 -5.17 27.25 10.63
N ALA A 87 -5.99 26.22 10.68
CA ALA A 87 -5.79 24.97 9.94
C ALA A 87 -5.96 25.14 8.42
N ALA A 88 -6.84 26.05 7.98
CA ALA A 88 -6.91 26.50 6.58
C ALA A 88 -5.65 27.28 6.16
N HIS A 89 -5.10 28.11 7.06
CA HIS A 89 -3.86 28.87 6.78
C HIS A 89 -2.58 28.03 6.88
N THR A 90 -2.60 26.94 7.66
CA THR A 90 -1.50 25.97 7.79
C THR A 90 -1.66 24.77 6.85
N GLY A 91 -2.77 24.70 6.09
CA GLY A 91 -3.05 23.71 5.05
C GLY A 91 -3.50 22.33 5.57
N GLY A 92 -3.77 22.15 6.86
CA GLY A 92 -4.11 20.84 7.42
C GLY A 92 -5.44 20.25 6.91
N VAL A 93 -6.46 21.09 6.69
CA VAL A 93 -7.82 20.66 6.29
C VAL A 93 -7.99 20.63 4.77
N ASP A 94 -7.17 21.38 4.03
CA ASP A 94 -7.24 21.47 2.56
C ASP A 94 -6.18 20.64 1.84
N ARG A 95 -5.21 20.02 2.52
CA ARG A 95 -4.17 19.23 1.85
C ARG A 95 -4.73 17.99 1.14
N ALA A 96 -5.67 17.27 1.77
CA ALA A 96 -6.32 16.13 1.12
C ALA A 96 -7.13 16.57 -0.10
N GLN A 97 -7.86 17.69 0.01
CA GLN A 97 -8.62 18.27 -1.11
C GLN A 97 -7.70 18.78 -2.21
N ALA A 98 -6.58 19.43 -1.87
CA ALA A 98 -5.59 19.89 -2.84
C ALA A 98 -4.97 18.70 -3.61
N HIS A 99 -4.58 17.64 -2.92
CA HIS A 99 -4.09 16.42 -3.58
C HIS A 99 -5.16 15.74 -4.44
N PHE A 100 -6.42 15.80 -4.03
CA PHE A 100 -7.55 15.29 -4.81
C PHE A 100 -7.78 16.10 -6.10
N GLU A 101 -7.73 17.44 -6.01
CA GLU A 101 -7.83 18.31 -7.19
C GLU A 101 -6.61 18.18 -8.11
N ASP A 102 -5.41 18.04 -7.55
CA ASP A 102 -4.21 17.76 -8.34
C ASP A 102 -4.29 16.42 -9.06
N ALA A 103 -4.87 15.40 -8.43
CA ALA A 103 -5.13 14.12 -9.07
C ALA A 103 -6.10 14.24 -10.24
N LYS A 104 -7.21 14.98 -10.09
CA LYS A 104 -8.16 15.24 -11.19
C LYS A 104 -7.48 15.95 -12.36
N ARG A 105 -6.60 16.92 -12.08
CA ARG A 105 -5.82 17.61 -13.13
C ARG A 105 -4.84 16.67 -13.82
N ALA A 106 -4.19 15.78 -13.08
CA ALA A 106 -3.29 14.77 -13.66
C ALA A 106 -4.06 13.75 -14.52
N GLU A 107 -5.24 13.33 -14.07
CA GLU A 107 -6.14 12.46 -14.82
C GLU A 107 -6.62 13.13 -16.12
N ALA A 108 -7.00 14.42 -16.08
CA ALA A 108 -7.37 15.19 -17.26
C ALA A 108 -6.22 15.32 -18.29
N ARG A 109 -4.97 15.21 -17.85
CA ARG A 109 -3.78 15.15 -18.72
C ARG A 109 -3.43 13.74 -19.20
N GLY A 110 -4.17 12.71 -18.78
CA GLY A 110 -3.88 11.30 -19.07
C GLY A 110 -2.72 10.71 -18.26
N ASP A 111 -2.20 11.44 -17.26
CA ASP A 111 -1.13 10.97 -16.37
C ASP A 111 -1.73 10.17 -15.20
N LEU A 112 -2.07 8.91 -15.49
CA LEU A 112 -2.63 7.98 -14.52
C LEU A 112 -1.67 7.70 -13.35
N LEU A 113 -0.36 7.72 -13.58
CA LEU A 113 0.64 7.48 -12.54
C LEU A 113 0.70 8.66 -11.56
N GLY A 114 0.77 9.89 -12.08
CA GLY A 114 0.70 11.11 -11.28
C GLY A 114 -0.62 11.21 -10.51
N ALA A 115 -1.74 10.90 -11.15
CA ALA A 115 -3.06 10.87 -10.51
C ALA A 115 -3.13 9.85 -9.37
N THR A 116 -2.65 8.62 -9.58
CA THR A 116 -2.64 7.57 -8.54
C THR A 116 -1.78 7.97 -7.34
N ASN A 117 -0.61 8.57 -7.58
CA ASN A 117 0.28 9.03 -6.51
C ASN A 117 -0.35 10.15 -5.67
N ALA A 118 -0.99 11.13 -6.32
CA ALA A 118 -1.70 12.21 -5.63
C ALA A 118 -2.91 11.69 -4.84
N LEU A 119 -3.69 10.76 -5.41
CA LEU A 119 -4.80 10.10 -4.71
C LEU A 119 -4.33 9.27 -3.52
N ARG A 120 -3.21 8.57 -3.64
CA ARG A 120 -2.62 7.81 -2.51
C ARG A 120 -2.29 8.72 -1.33
N LEU A 121 -1.77 9.92 -1.58
CA LEU A 121 -1.52 10.92 -0.54
C LEU A 121 -2.83 11.44 0.05
N ALA A 122 -3.84 11.69 -0.78
CA ALA A 122 -5.15 12.14 -0.33
C ALA A 122 -5.83 11.10 0.57
N VAL A 123 -5.82 9.81 0.19
CA VAL A 123 -6.33 8.69 1.01
C VAL A 123 -5.57 8.57 2.34
N ALA A 124 -4.25 8.76 2.32
CA ALA A 124 -3.44 8.69 3.54
C ALA A 124 -3.74 9.82 4.54
N ILE A 125 -4.12 11.00 4.05
CA ILE A 125 -4.47 12.16 4.91
C ILE A 125 -5.91 12.06 5.41
N SER A 126 -6.84 11.60 4.56
CA SER A 126 -8.26 11.51 4.88
C SER A 126 -8.83 10.15 4.49
N PRO A 127 -8.58 9.10 5.31
CA PRO A 127 -9.06 7.76 5.02
C PRO A 127 -10.59 7.65 5.14
N GLU A 128 -11.29 8.56 5.84
CA GLU A 128 -12.75 8.53 5.93
C GLU A 128 -13.48 9.01 4.66
N ARG A 129 -12.80 9.68 3.72
CA ARG A 129 -13.46 10.24 2.53
C ARG A 129 -13.68 9.18 1.46
N MET A 130 -14.92 8.72 1.33
CA MET A 130 -15.33 7.71 0.35
C MET A 130 -15.07 8.13 -1.10
N ASP A 131 -15.30 9.40 -1.45
CA ASP A 131 -15.08 9.91 -2.82
C ASP A 131 -13.61 9.84 -3.24
N VAL A 132 -12.68 10.09 -2.31
CA VAL A 132 -11.24 9.96 -2.55
C VAL A 132 -10.83 8.50 -2.70
N GLN A 133 -11.42 7.60 -1.89
CA GLN A 133 -11.19 6.17 -1.99
C GLN A 133 -11.69 5.58 -3.31
N GLU A 134 -12.90 5.95 -3.73
CA GLU A 134 -13.49 5.51 -5.00
C GLU A 134 -12.67 6.01 -6.19
N ALA A 135 -12.26 7.28 -6.17
CA ALA A 135 -11.39 7.83 -7.20
C ALA A 135 -10.04 7.11 -7.25
N TYR A 136 -9.43 6.83 -6.08
CA TYR A 136 -8.20 6.06 -5.99
C TYR A 136 -8.36 4.67 -6.61
N ALA A 137 -9.38 3.91 -6.20
CA ALA A 137 -9.65 2.57 -6.70
C ALA A 137 -9.89 2.55 -8.22
N ARG A 138 -10.65 3.52 -8.75
CA ARG A 138 -10.91 3.63 -10.19
C ARG A 138 -9.64 3.92 -10.98
N VAL A 139 -8.86 4.92 -10.56
CA VAL A 139 -7.64 5.34 -11.26
C VAL A 139 -6.54 4.30 -11.12
N SER A 140 -6.39 3.68 -9.94
CA SER A 140 -5.44 2.58 -9.73
C SER A 140 -5.78 1.38 -10.61
N HIS A 141 -7.06 0.99 -10.68
CA HIS A 141 -7.48 -0.09 -11.57
C HIS A 141 -7.21 0.23 -13.04
N ALA A 142 -7.51 1.46 -13.48
CA ALA A 142 -7.21 1.89 -14.85
C ALA A 142 -5.70 1.84 -15.17
N LEU A 143 -4.85 2.25 -14.22
CA LEU A 143 -3.39 2.15 -14.34
C LEU A 143 -2.93 0.70 -14.44
N LEU A 144 -3.44 -0.18 -13.57
CA LEU A 144 -3.12 -1.61 -13.56
C LEU A 144 -3.57 -2.30 -14.86
N THR A 145 -4.77 -1.97 -15.34
CA THR A 145 -5.30 -2.48 -16.62
C THR A 145 -4.37 -2.10 -17.77
N LYS A 146 -3.92 -0.83 -17.82
CA LYS A 146 -3.02 -0.33 -18.86
C LYS A 146 -1.62 -0.99 -18.80
N ASN A 147 -1.13 -1.27 -17.60
CA ASN A 147 0.19 -1.85 -17.38
C ASN A 147 0.18 -3.38 -17.21
N ALA A 148 -0.96 -4.04 -17.42
CA ALA A 148 -1.11 -5.48 -17.15
C ALA A 148 -0.12 -6.32 -17.97
N ASP A 149 0.09 -5.98 -19.25
CA ASP A 149 1.07 -6.68 -20.11
C ASP A 149 2.51 -6.57 -19.57
N GLN A 150 2.87 -5.39 -19.04
CA GLN A 150 4.20 -5.18 -18.47
C GLN A 150 4.36 -5.98 -17.18
N TYR A 151 3.36 -5.97 -16.29
CA TYR A 151 3.41 -6.78 -15.07
C TYR A 151 3.43 -8.28 -15.37
N GLU A 152 2.77 -8.72 -16.44
CA GLU A 152 2.83 -10.11 -16.89
C GLU A 152 4.24 -10.49 -17.36
N ALA A 153 4.90 -9.61 -18.12
CA ALA A 153 6.29 -9.83 -18.55
C ALA A 153 7.26 -9.85 -17.36
N ASP A 154 7.10 -8.90 -16.42
CA ASP A 154 7.89 -8.86 -15.19
C ASP A 154 7.68 -10.13 -14.34
N ALA A 155 6.44 -10.61 -14.24
CA ALA A 155 6.10 -11.82 -13.50
C ALA A 155 6.75 -13.06 -14.11
N LYS A 156 6.69 -13.22 -15.44
CA LYS A 156 7.35 -14.32 -16.15
C LYS A 156 8.87 -14.29 -15.98
N SER A 157 9.48 -13.10 -16.06
CA SER A 157 10.92 -12.95 -15.81
C SER A 157 11.29 -13.31 -14.37
N ALA A 158 10.46 -12.93 -13.39
CA ALA A 158 10.66 -13.32 -11.99
C ALA A 158 10.48 -14.83 -11.76
N GLU A 159 9.55 -15.49 -12.45
CA GLU A 159 9.40 -16.96 -12.45
C GLU A 159 10.66 -17.66 -12.99
N GLU A 160 11.20 -17.17 -14.11
CA GLU A 160 12.44 -17.67 -14.70
C GLU A 160 13.63 -17.48 -13.75
N GLY A 161 13.67 -16.36 -13.02
CA GLY A 161 14.65 -16.07 -11.98
C GLY A 161 14.46 -16.84 -10.68
N SER A 162 13.42 -17.68 -10.54
CA SER A 162 13.01 -18.34 -9.29
C SER A 162 12.72 -17.38 -8.13
N SER A 163 12.44 -16.11 -8.43
CA SER A 163 12.01 -15.08 -7.47
C SER A 163 10.50 -15.19 -7.22
N TRP A 164 10.05 -16.28 -6.61
CA TRP A 164 8.62 -16.62 -6.44
C TRP A 164 7.80 -15.54 -5.73
N GLN A 165 8.40 -14.82 -4.78
CA GLN A 165 7.73 -13.72 -4.06
C GLN A 165 7.44 -12.53 -4.97
N GLU A 166 8.43 -12.13 -5.77
CA GLU A 166 8.29 -11.04 -6.73
C GLU A 166 7.33 -11.42 -7.86
N ALA A 167 7.42 -12.67 -8.34
CA ALA A 167 6.49 -13.22 -9.33
C ALA A 167 5.04 -13.16 -8.83
N ALA A 168 4.78 -13.59 -7.60
CA ALA A 168 3.44 -13.54 -7.02
C ALA A 168 2.89 -12.11 -6.87
N LEU A 169 3.74 -11.15 -6.48
CA LEU A 169 3.36 -9.74 -6.39
C LEU A 169 3.12 -9.10 -7.77
N ALA A 170 3.85 -9.53 -8.80
CA ALA A 170 3.62 -9.09 -10.17
C ALA A 170 2.33 -9.68 -10.72
N TRP A 171 2.11 -11.00 -10.53
CA TRP A 171 0.86 -11.66 -10.90
C TRP A 171 -0.36 -11.12 -10.16
N SER A 172 -0.24 -10.70 -8.89
CA SER A 172 -1.35 -10.08 -8.18
C SER A 172 -1.79 -8.76 -8.84
N LYS A 173 -0.85 -7.96 -9.34
CA LYS A 173 -1.15 -6.74 -10.10
C LYS A 173 -1.81 -7.04 -11.44
N VAL A 174 -1.41 -8.12 -12.10
CA VAL A 174 -2.08 -8.61 -13.33
C VAL A 174 -3.52 -9.01 -13.00
N CYS A 175 -3.75 -9.75 -11.92
CA CYS A 175 -5.10 -10.14 -11.47
C CYS A 175 -5.99 -8.94 -11.15
N GLU A 176 -5.42 -7.87 -10.58
CA GLU A 176 -6.14 -6.63 -10.30
C GLU A 176 -6.46 -5.83 -11.57
N GLY A 177 -5.59 -5.83 -12.58
CA GLY A 177 -5.85 -5.18 -13.87
C GLY A 177 -6.68 -6.02 -14.85
N ARG A 178 -6.70 -7.35 -14.67
CA ARG A 178 -7.43 -8.34 -15.48
C ARG A 178 -8.15 -9.32 -14.55
N PRO A 179 -9.27 -8.93 -13.95
CA PRO A 179 -9.97 -9.76 -12.96
C PRO A 179 -10.53 -11.07 -13.52
N ASP A 180 -10.68 -11.17 -14.85
CA ASP A 180 -11.24 -12.33 -15.55
C ASP A 180 -10.16 -13.20 -16.23
N ASP A 181 -8.87 -12.91 -16.01
CA ASP A 181 -7.78 -13.73 -16.53
C ASP A 181 -7.53 -14.95 -15.64
N PHE A 182 -8.09 -16.09 -16.06
CA PHE A 182 -7.92 -17.37 -15.40
C PHE A 182 -6.45 -17.74 -15.14
N ASN A 183 -5.57 -17.53 -16.13
CA ASN A 183 -4.17 -17.94 -16.03
C ASN A 183 -3.41 -17.08 -15.03
N ALA A 184 -3.71 -15.78 -14.98
CA ALA A 184 -3.11 -14.87 -14.00
C ALA A 184 -3.43 -15.31 -12.56
N HIS A 185 -4.68 -15.69 -12.27
CA HIS A 185 -5.09 -16.15 -10.94
C HIS A 185 -4.41 -17.47 -10.55
N ILE A 186 -4.32 -18.43 -11.48
CA ILE A 186 -3.60 -19.69 -11.25
C ILE A 186 -2.14 -19.42 -10.92
N ARG A 187 -1.45 -18.62 -11.74
CA ARG A 187 -0.03 -18.32 -11.53
C ARG A 187 0.19 -17.51 -10.25
N ALA A 188 -0.67 -16.55 -9.94
CA ALA A 188 -0.60 -15.82 -8.67
C ALA A 188 -0.66 -16.78 -7.47
N ALA A 189 -1.60 -17.73 -7.48
CA ALA A 189 -1.75 -18.72 -6.41
C ALA A 189 -0.53 -19.66 -6.30
N GLU A 190 -0.06 -20.23 -7.41
CA GLU A 190 1.08 -21.15 -7.41
C GLU A 190 2.38 -20.45 -6.95
N ASN A 191 2.65 -19.24 -7.44
CA ASN A 191 3.80 -18.46 -7.02
C ASN A 191 3.70 -18.03 -5.55
N ALA A 192 2.49 -17.71 -5.07
CA ALA A 192 2.28 -17.37 -3.66
C ALA A 192 2.60 -18.54 -2.73
N ILE A 193 2.22 -19.77 -3.09
CA ILE A 193 2.57 -20.98 -2.33
C ILE A 193 4.09 -21.18 -2.33
N ARG A 194 4.74 -21.10 -3.51
CA ARG A 194 6.19 -21.31 -3.66
C ARG A 194 7.03 -20.24 -2.98
N GLY A 195 6.56 -18.99 -3.00
CA GLY A 195 7.22 -17.84 -2.39
C GLY A 195 7.03 -17.73 -0.88
N GLY A 196 6.20 -18.60 -0.27
CA GLY A 196 5.89 -18.54 1.16
C GLY A 196 5.12 -17.28 1.55
N LEU A 197 4.32 -16.74 0.63
CA LEU A 197 3.40 -15.64 0.91
C LEU A 197 2.23 -16.10 1.79
N PRO A 198 1.48 -15.17 2.41
CA PRO A 198 0.31 -15.52 3.18
C PRO A 198 -0.67 -16.39 2.39
N LEU A 199 -0.99 -17.57 2.93
CA LEU A 199 -1.86 -18.55 2.27
C LEU A 199 -3.30 -18.03 2.08
N SER A 200 -3.69 -16.96 2.78
CA SER A 200 -4.94 -16.24 2.55
C SER A 200 -5.02 -15.66 1.13
N ASP A 201 -3.91 -15.10 0.64
CA ASP A 201 -3.85 -14.47 -0.68
C ASP A 201 -3.85 -15.55 -1.76
N ALA A 202 -3.04 -16.61 -1.56
CA ALA A 202 -3.02 -17.77 -2.45
C ALA A 202 -4.42 -18.41 -2.56
N LYS A 203 -5.15 -18.52 -1.45
CA LYS A 203 -6.53 -19.02 -1.43
C LYS A 203 -7.46 -18.10 -2.22
N ARG A 204 -7.34 -16.78 -2.06
CA ARG A 204 -8.18 -15.81 -2.78
C ARG A 204 -8.01 -15.94 -4.29
N PHE A 205 -6.77 -16.02 -4.77
CA PHE A 205 -6.48 -16.20 -6.20
C PHE A 205 -6.97 -17.56 -6.72
N ALA A 206 -6.69 -18.65 -5.99
CA ALA A 206 -7.14 -19.98 -6.40
C ALA A 206 -8.68 -20.09 -6.43
N GLN A 207 -9.37 -19.49 -5.47
CA GLN A 207 -10.84 -19.43 -5.48
C GLN A 207 -11.35 -18.64 -6.68
N ARG A 208 -10.75 -17.48 -6.98
CA ARG A 208 -11.16 -16.69 -8.15
C ARG A 208 -10.94 -17.46 -9.45
N ALA A 209 -9.88 -18.26 -9.58
CA ALA A 209 -9.69 -19.13 -10.73
C ALA A 209 -10.80 -20.19 -10.86
N VAL A 210 -11.24 -20.79 -9.74
CA VAL A 210 -12.38 -21.72 -9.73
C VAL A 210 -13.69 -21.01 -10.08
N ASP A 211 -13.90 -19.79 -9.60
CA ASP A 211 -15.11 -19.01 -9.92
C ASP A 211 -15.17 -18.61 -11.41
N LEU A 212 -14.01 -18.47 -12.07
CA LEU A 212 -13.91 -18.21 -13.51
C LEU A 212 -14.12 -19.47 -14.36
N ASP A 213 -13.61 -20.62 -13.89
CA ASP A 213 -13.83 -21.93 -14.52
C ASP A 213 -13.98 -23.03 -13.46
N GLU A 214 -15.24 -23.32 -13.12
CA GLU A 214 -15.61 -24.31 -12.13
C GLU A 214 -15.26 -25.75 -12.54
N ASN A 215 -15.09 -26.00 -13.85
CA ASN A 215 -14.77 -27.30 -14.43
C ASN A 215 -13.28 -27.46 -14.74
N SER A 216 -12.44 -26.55 -14.26
CA SER A 216 -11.00 -26.67 -14.40
C SER A 216 -10.39 -27.59 -13.35
N ALA A 217 -9.94 -28.77 -13.78
CA ALA A 217 -9.15 -29.67 -12.93
C ALA A 217 -7.90 -28.96 -12.37
N LEU A 218 -7.31 -28.07 -13.16
CA LEU A 218 -6.15 -27.26 -12.77
C LEU A 218 -6.47 -26.30 -11.61
N ALA A 219 -7.58 -25.56 -11.69
CA ALA A 219 -7.97 -24.63 -10.63
C ALA A 219 -8.29 -25.35 -9.32
N LEU A 220 -9.04 -26.46 -9.40
CA LEU A 220 -9.35 -27.28 -8.23
C LEU A 220 -8.11 -27.94 -7.63
N ARG A 221 -7.13 -28.34 -8.46
CA ARG A 221 -5.82 -28.82 -7.99
C ARG A 221 -5.08 -27.74 -7.21
N VAL A 222 -4.95 -26.54 -7.78
CA VAL A 222 -4.24 -25.42 -7.14
C VAL A 222 -4.92 -25.00 -5.84
N LEU A 223 -6.26 -24.91 -5.82
CA LEU A 223 -7.02 -24.66 -4.59
C LEU A 223 -6.79 -25.77 -3.54
N GLY A 224 -6.76 -27.03 -3.97
CA GLY A 224 -6.40 -28.16 -3.13
C GLY A 224 -5.00 -28.03 -2.54
N GLU A 225 -4.01 -27.66 -3.35
CA GLU A 225 -2.62 -27.43 -2.93
C GLU A 225 -2.50 -26.30 -1.89
N VAL A 226 -3.23 -25.19 -2.09
CA VAL A 226 -3.33 -24.12 -1.09
C VAL A 226 -3.86 -24.67 0.24
N PHE A 227 -4.92 -25.48 0.21
CA PHE A 227 -5.48 -26.06 1.43
C PHE A 227 -4.54 -27.06 2.10
N VAL A 228 -3.75 -27.84 1.34
CA VAL A 228 -2.70 -28.69 1.89
C VAL A 228 -1.66 -27.85 2.63
N SER A 229 -1.17 -26.80 1.98
CA SER A 229 -0.19 -25.87 2.56
C SER A 229 -0.74 -25.14 3.80
N ALA A 230 -2.05 -24.88 3.84
CA ALA A 230 -2.74 -24.26 4.98
C ALA A 230 -3.12 -25.25 6.09
N GLY A 231 -2.82 -26.55 5.96
CA GLY A 231 -3.19 -27.58 6.93
C GLY A 231 -4.69 -27.93 6.95
N MET A 232 -5.49 -27.43 6.00
CA MET A 232 -6.93 -27.64 5.93
C MET A 232 -7.28 -28.95 5.20
N LYS A 233 -6.90 -30.09 5.79
CA LYS A 233 -6.98 -31.43 5.17
C LYS A 233 -8.34 -31.80 4.58
N VAL A 234 -9.43 -31.47 5.27
CA VAL A 234 -10.80 -31.80 4.82
C VAL A 234 -11.15 -31.06 3.51
N ASN A 235 -10.84 -29.76 3.45
CA ASN A 235 -11.10 -28.94 2.27
C ASN A 235 -10.17 -29.30 1.11
N ALA A 236 -8.90 -29.60 1.43
CA ALA A 236 -7.93 -30.09 0.45
C ALA A 236 -8.42 -31.36 -0.22
N ARG A 237 -8.87 -32.34 0.58
CA ARG A 237 -9.38 -33.62 0.07
C ARG A 237 -10.59 -33.43 -0.83
N LYS A 238 -11.58 -32.64 -0.42
CA LYS A 238 -12.77 -32.35 -1.25
C LYS A 238 -12.40 -31.74 -2.61
N SER A 239 -11.52 -30.74 -2.60
CA SER A 239 -11.10 -30.03 -3.83
C SER A 239 -10.30 -30.95 -4.75
N LEU A 240 -9.37 -31.72 -4.20
CA LEU A 240 -8.56 -32.67 -4.97
C LEU A 240 -9.36 -33.88 -5.47
N GLU A 241 -10.37 -34.35 -4.74
CA GLU A 241 -11.30 -35.38 -5.23
C GLU A 241 -12.17 -34.87 -6.38
N ALA A 242 -12.61 -33.61 -6.33
CA ALA A 242 -13.31 -32.98 -7.45
C ALA A 242 -12.38 -32.84 -8.67
N ALA A 243 -11.14 -32.39 -8.46
CA ALA A 243 -10.13 -32.30 -9.50
C ALA A 243 -9.83 -33.68 -10.13
N ALA A 244 -9.71 -34.75 -9.33
CA ALA A 244 -9.46 -36.11 -9.78
C ALA A 244 -10.62 -36.72 -10.59
N LYS A 245 -11.86 -36.24 -10.39
CA LYS A 245 -13.00 -36.66 -11.22
C LYS A 245 -12.93 -36.06 -12.62
N LEU A 246 -12.40 -34.84 -12.74
CA LEU A 246 -12.26 -34.13 -14.02
C LEU A 246 -11.02 -34.59 -14.78
N ASP A 247 -9.89 -34.74 -14.10
CA ASP A 247 -8.68 -35.35 -14.65
C ASP A 247 -8.15 -36.49 -13.75
N PRO A 248 -8.57 -37.74 -13.99
CA PRO A 248 -8.10 -38.90 -13.24
C PRO A 248 -6.64 -39.28 -13.51
N LYS A 249 -6.02 -38.72 -14.57
CA LYS A 249 -4.66 -39.09 -14.98
C LYS A 249 -3.61 -38.17 -14.38
N ASP A 250 -4.00 -37.03 -13.82
CA ASP A 250 -3.07 -36.09 -13.19
C ASP A 250 -2.38 -36.73 -11.98
N GLU A 251 -1.09 -37.00 -12.14
CA GLU A 251 -0.22 -37.57 -11.12
C GLU A 251 -0.02 -36.62 -9.93
N ALA A 252 -0.08 -35.30 -10.13
CA ALA A 252 0.05 -34.32 -9.06
C ALA A 252 -1.14 -34.43 -8.08
N ILE A 253 -2.35 -34.58 -8.59
CA ILE A 253 -3.55 -34.76 -7.77
C ILE A 253 -3.46 -36.05 -6.95
N LYS A 254 -3.06 -37.16 -7.57
CA LYS A 254 -2.87 -38.45 -6.89
C LYS A 254 -1.83 -38.35 -5.77
N ASN A 255 -0.70 -37.71 -6.04
CA ASN A 255 0.36 -37.50 -5.06
C ASN A 255 -0.11 -36.66 -3.88
N LEU A 256 -0.87 -35.59 -4.12
CA LEU A 256 -1.44 -34.74 -3.07
C LEU A 256 -2.49 -35.51 -2.22
N LEU A 257 -3.37 -36.27 -2.86
CA LEU A 257 -4.33 -37.12 -2.14
C LEU A 257 -3.65 -38.20 -1.29
N LYS A 258 -2.51 -38.75 -1.75
CA LYS A 258 -1.72 -39.71 -0.97
C LYS A 258 -1.09 -39.08 0.27
N LYS A 259 -0.63 -37.82 0.19
CA LYS A 259 -0.09 -37.08 1.34
C LYS A 259 -1.13 -36.75 2.42
N LEU A 260 -2.41 -36.82 2.08
CA LEU A 260 -3.53 -36.53 2.98
C LEU A 260 -4.11 -37.77 3.69
N LYS A 261 -3.66 -38.97 3.33
CA LYS A 261 -3.97 -40.23 4.02
C LYS A 261 -3.08 -40.38 5.25
#